data_AF-A0A931AGF7-F1
#
_entry.id   AF-A0A931AGF7-F1
#
_cell.length_a   1.000
_cell.length_b   1.000
_cell.length_c   1.000
_cell.angle_alpha   90.00
_cell.angle_beta   90.00
_cell.angle_gamma   90.00
#
_symmetry.space_group_name_H-M   'P 1'
#
loop_
_entity.id
_entity.type
_entity.pdbx_description
1 polymer ?
#
loop_
_entity_poly.entity_id
_entity_poly.type
_entity_poly.pdbx_seq_one_letter_code
_entity_poly.pdbx_strand_id
1 'polypeptide(L)' 'MAEALAGGGLDQLARRSWPDGQAPSLRWILCHMIEEYARHNGHADLLRESVDGLTGE' A
#
# COMPACT_ATOMS: atom_id res chain seq x y z
N MET A 1 -4.61 -8.71 15.59
CA MET A 1 -4.94 -7.38 15.03
C MET A 1 -5.46 -6.40 16.09
N ALA A 2 -6.27 -6.84 17.07
CA ALA A 2 -6.80 -5.95 18.12
C ALA A 2 -5.74 -5.25 18.98
N GLU A 3 -4.59 -5.89 19.27
CA GLU A 3 -3.51 -5.27 20.05
C GLU A 3 -2.82 -4.08 19.35
N ALA A 4 -2.75 -4.07 18.01
CA ALA A 4 -2.15 -2.96 17.26
C ALA A 4 -2.99 -1.67 17.35
N LEU A 5 -4.30 -1.80 17.61
CA LEU A 5 -5.20 -0.64 17.77
C LEU A 5 -5.11 -0.04 19.18
N ALA A 6 -4.68 -0.81 20.19
CA ALA A 6 -4.64 -0.38 21.59
C ALA A 6 -3.48 0.57 21.92
N GLY A 7 -2.45 0.64 21.07
CA GLY A 7 -1.20 1.40 21.32
C GLY A 7 -1.09 2.76 20.62
N GLY A 8 -2.18 3.34 20.11
CA GLY A 8 -2.18 4.59 19.35
C GLY A 8 -2.90 4.53 18.00
N GLY A 9 -3.48 3.37 17.66
CA GLY A 9 -4.29 3.21 16.45
C GLY A 9 -3.49 3.42 15.16
N LEU A 10 -4.17 3.89 14.11
CA LEU A 10 -3.55 4.09 12.79
C LEU A 10 -2.56 5.26 12.74
N ASP A 11 -2.62 6.17 13.72
CA ASP A 11 -1.71 7.33 13.77
C ASP A 11 -0.39 7.00 14.48
N GLN A 12 -0.23 5.76 14.96
CA GLN A 12 1.03 5.26 15.49
C GLN A 12 2.14 5.32 14.42
N LEU A 13 3.29 5.88 14.81
CA LEU A 13 4.46 5.94 13.95
C LEU A 13 5.19 4.60 13.85
N ALA A 14 5.72 4.31 12.67
CA ALA A 14 6.54 3.15 12.42
C ALA A 14 7.84 3.21 13.25
N ARG A 15 8.32 2.05 13.68
CA ARG A 15 9.62 1.94 14.37
C ARG A 15 10.79 2.39 13.49
N ARG A 16 10.67 2.23 12.17
CA ARG A 16 11.67 2.65 11.20
C ARG A 16 11.32 4.03 10.66
N SER A 17 12.27 4.97 10.80
CA SER A 17 12.23 6.27 10.17
C SER A 17 12.88 6.24 8.78
N TRP A 18 12.48 7.20 7.96
CA TRP A 18 13.11 7.54 6.70
C TRP A 18 14.47 8.21 6.91
N PRO A 19 15.28 8.39 5.84
CA PRO A 19 16.59 9.04 5.93
C PRO A 19 16.55 10.48 6.46
N ASP A 20 15.41 11.16 6.35
CA ASP A 20 15.19 12.52 6.86
C ASP A 20 14.81 12.55 8.34
N GLY A 21 14.74 11.40 9.00
CA GLY A 21 14.42 11.25 10.43
C GLY A 21 12.92 11.19 10.73
N GLN A 22 12.03 11.40 9.76
CA GLN A 22 10.59 11.26 9.96
C GLN A 22 10.18 9.79 9.90
N ALA A 23 9.15 9.41 10.65
CA ALA A 23 8.57 8.06 10.58
C ALA A 23 7.16 8.13 10.00
N PRO A 24 6.80 7.25 9.05
CA PRO A 24 5.43 7.19 8.55
C PRO A 24 4.49 6.65 9.64
N SER A 25 3.24 7.08 9.62
CA SER A 25 2.20 6.46 10.43
C SER A 25 1.75 5.12 9.84
N LEU A 26 1.16 4.27 10.66
CA LEU A 26 0.55 3.01 10.21
C LEU A 26 -0.53 3.27 9.15
N ARG A 27 -1.29 4.36 9.28
CA ARG A 27 -2.25 4.84 8.28
C ARG A 27 -1.58 5.07 6.93
N TRP A 28 -0.47 5.82 6.93
CA TRP A 28 0.29 6.10 5.72
C TRP A 28 0.79 4.80 5.08
N ILE A 29 1.34 3.89 5.88
CA ILE A 29 1.84 2.59 5.39
C ILE A 29 0.73 1.79 4.73
N LEU A 30 -0.44 1.68 5.37
CA LEU A 30 -1.56 0.89 4.85
C LEU A 30 -2.11 1.50 3.55
N CYS A 31 -2.31 2.82 3.49
CA CYS A 31 -2.72 3.49 2.27
C CYS A 31 -1.69 3.28 1.15
N HIS A 32 -0.40 3.45 1.46
CA HIS A 32 0.68 3.24 0.50
C HIS A 32 0.72 1.80 -0.02
N MET A 33 0.54 0.79 0.84
CA MET A 33 0.43 -0.60 0.40
C MET A 33 -0.76 -0.82 -0.53
N ILE A 34 -1.94 -0.27 -0.20
CA ILE A 34 -3.13 -0.39 -1.05
C ILE A 34 -2.88 0.25 -2.43
N GLU A 35 -2.29 1.43 -2.47
CA GLU A 35 -1.92 2.11 -3.73
C GLU A 35 -0.88 1.32 -4.52
N GLU A 36 0.14 0.78 -3.85
CA GLU A 36 1.18 -0.07 -4.44
C GLU A 36 0.54 -1.32 -5.07
N TYR A 37 -0.37 -1.98 -4.35
CA TYR A 37 -1.10 -3.14 -4.86
C TYR A 37 -2.02 -2.76 -6.03
N ALA A 38 -2.73 -1.64 -5.97
CA ALA A 38 -3.58 -1.18 -7.06
C ALA A 38 -2.77 -0.86 -8.32
N ARG A 39 -1.60 -0.23 -8.20
CA ARG A 39 -0.72 0.05 -9.34
C ARG A 39 -0.17 -1.23 -9.96
N HIS A 40 0.22 -2.20 -9.13
CA HIS A 40 0.66 -3.50 -9.62
C HIS A 40 -0.47 -4.29 -10.26
N ASN A 41 -1.68 -4.22 -9.72
CA ASN A 41 -2.85 -4.83 -10.35
C ASN A 41 -3.16 -4.15 -11.68
N GLY A 42 -3.01 -2.82 -11.80
CA GLY A 42 -3.10 -2.14 -13.09
C GLY A 42 -2.02 -2.57 -14.09
N HIS A 43 -0.78 -2.80 -13.65
CA HIS A 43 0.27 -3.38 -14.50
C HIS A 43 -0.02 -4.84 -14.88
N ALA A 44 -0.54 -5.64 -13.94
CA ALA A 44 -0.94 -7.01 -14.20
C ALA A 44 -2.16 -7.08 -15.12
N ASP A 45 -3.06 -6.10 -15.04
CA ASP A 45 -4.22 -5.97 -15.93
C ASP A 45 -3.77 -5.57 -17.34
N LEU A 46 -2.85 -4.61 -17.49
CA LEU A 46 -2.22 -4.28 -18.77
C LEU A 46 -1.44 -5.47 -19.37
N LEU A 47 -0.76 -6.26 -18.53
CA LEU A 47 -0.09 -7.49 -18.97
C LEU A 47 -1.11 -8.57 -19.37
N ARG A 48 -2.19 -8.75 -18.62
CA ARG A 48 -3.31 -9.66 -18.96
C ARG A 48 -3.97 -9.24 -20.27
N GLU A 49 -4.29 -7.96 -20.46
CA GLU A 49 -4.82 -7.42 -21.71
C GLU A 49 -3.87 -7.64 -22.89
N SER A 50 -2.56 -7.50 -22.68
CA SER A 50 -1.54 -7.75 -23.71
C SER A 50 -1.39 -9.24 -24.07
N VAL A 51 -1.66 -10.15 -23.13
CA VAL A 51 -1.55 -11.61 -23.31
C VAL A 51 -2.84 -12.21 -23.87
N ASP A 52 -4.00 -11.76 -23.38
CA ASP A 52 -5.32 -12.28 -23.77
C ASP A 52 -5.88 -11.56 -25.02
N GLY A 53 -5.28 -10.45 -25.47
CA GLY A 53 -5.68 -9.70 -26.66
C GLY A 53 -7.07 -9.05 -26.58
N LEU A 54 -7.70 -9.09 -25.41
CA LEU A 54 -9.00 -8.51 -25.13
C LEU A 54 -8.80 -7.24 -24.31
N THR A 55 -8.79 -6.10 -25.00
CA THR A 55 -9.02 -4.80 -24.38
C THR A 55 -10.39 -4.82 -23.73
N GLY A 56 -10.47 -4.50 -22.43
CA GLY A 56 -11.74 -4.38 -21.73
C GLY A 56 -12.65 -3.35 -22.42
N GLU A 57 -13.90 -3.75 -22.71
CA GLU A 57 -15.01 -2.82 -22.87
C GLU A 57 -15.46 -2.29 -21.51
#